data_AF-A0AAN7ZXH0-F1
#
_entry.id   AF-A0AAN7ZXH0-F1
#
_cell.length_a   1.000
_cell.length_b   1.000
_cell.length_c   1.000
_cell.angle_alpha   90.00
_cell.angle_beta   90.00
_cell.angle_gamma   90.00
#
_symmetry.space_group_name_H-M   'P 1'
#
loop_
_entity.id
_entity.type
_entity.pdbx_description
1 polymer ?
#
loop_
_entity_poly.entity_id
_entity_poly.type
_entity_poly.pdbx_seq_one_letter_code
_entity_poly.pdbx_strand_id
1 'polypeptide(L)' 'MSDNKPKEDTKKVDGGLGRKSIFYDPDWNPKGIPPPGERQIAYNPATFKRKIELKPRLAGLSPEKWKKQEE' A
#
# COMPACT_ATOMS: atom_id res chain seq x y z
N MET A 1 -7.52 -9.55 -32.98
CA MET A 1 -8.10 -9.07 -31.72
C MET A 1 -7.14 -9.51 -30.62
N SER A 2 -6.46 -8.58 -29.97
CA SER A 2 -5.43 -8.88 -28.98
C SER A 2 -6.10 -9.12 -27.64
N ASP A 3 -6.36 -10.38 -27.32
CA ASP A 3 -6.86 -10.79 -26.00
C ASP A 3 -5.77 -10.56 -24.95
N ASN A 4 -5.78 -9.37 -24.37
CA ASN A 4 -4.94 -9.01 -23.24
C ASN A 4 -5.54 -9.63 -21.97
N LYS A 5 -5.35 -10.94 -21.79
CA LYS A 5 -5.75 -11.66 -20.57
C LYS A 5 -4.77 -11.29 -19.45
N PRO A 6 -5.19 -10.64 -18.36
CA PRO A 6 -4.29 -10.38 -17.25
C PRO A 6 -3.80 -11.72 -16.71
N LYS A 7 -2.47 -11.85 -16.56
CA LYS A 7 -1.81 -13.03 -15.99
C LYS A 7 -2.34 -13.22 -14.58
N GLU A 8 -3.21 -14.20 -14.44
CA GLU A 8 -3.74 -14.65 -13.17
C GLU A 8 -2.63 -15.42 -12.47
N ASP A 9 -1.87 -14.71 -11.64
CA ASP A 9 -0.85 -15.27 -10.75
C ASP A 9 -1.52 -16.20 -9.73
N THR A 10 -1.87 -17.39 -10.18
CA THR A 10 -2.27 -18.54 -9.36
C THR A 10 -1.00 -19.13 -8.75
N LYS A 11 -0.40 -18.42 -7.79
CA LYS A 11 0.65 -18.98 -6.93
C LYS A 11 0.06 -19.27 -5.56
N LYS A 12 -0.16 -20.58 -5.35
CA LYS A 12 -0.15 -21.38 -4.11
C LYS A 12 -0.70 -20.70 -2.85
N VAL A 13 -1.68 -21.38 -2.25
CA VAL A 13 -2.37 -21.07 -0.99
C VAL A 13 -1.40 -21.03 0.20
N ASP A 14 -0.55 -20.01 0.25
CA ASP A 14 -0.03 -19.49 1.51
C ASP A 14 -1.13 -18.56 2.02
N GLY A 15 -1.69 -18.78 3.22
CA GLY A 15 -2.96 -18.18 3.70
C GLY A 15 -3.08 -16.65 3.77
N GLY A 16 -2.16 -15.88 3.18
CA GLY A 16 -2.22 -14.43 3.03
C GLY A 16 -2.82 -13.98 1.69
N LEU A 17 -3.40 -12.77 1.67
CA LEU A 17 -3.97 -12.17 0.45
C LEU A 17 -2.92 -11.49 -0.46
N GLY A 18 -1.64 -11.56 -0.12
CA GLY A 18 -0.56 -10.90 -0.87
C GLY A 18 -0.88 -9.42 -1.08
N ARG A 19 -0.65 -8.90 -2.30
CA ARG A 19 -0.96 -7.52 -2.73
C ARG A 19 -2.38 -7.05 -2.47
N LYS A 20 -3.33 -7.98 -2.31
CA LYS A 20 -4.72 -7.67 -2.02
C LYS A 20 -4.98 -7.49 -0.53
N SER A 21 -4.01 -7.72 0.36
CA SER A 21 -4.15 -7.48 1.80
C SER A 21 -3.93 -6.02 2.16
N ILE A 22 -4.65 -5.51 3.16
CA ILE A 22 -4.30 -4.21 3.78
C ILE A 22 -2.95 -4.26 4.52
N PHE A 23 -2.47 -5.45 4.85
CA PHE A 23 -1.18 -5.68 5.53
C PHE A 23 -0.02 -5.89 4.55
N TYR A 24 -0.26 -5.82 3.24
CA TYR A 24 0.78 -6.03 2.25
C TYR A 24 1.82 -4.92 2.27
N ASP A 25 3.08 -5.34 2.29
CA ASP A 25 4.21 -4.47 2.01
C ASP A 25 5.25 -5.25 1.17
N PRO A 26 5.74 -4.70 0.05
CA PRO A 26 6.69 -5.41 -0.81
C PRO A 26 8.02 -5.76 -0.12
N ASP A 27 8.46 -4.96 0.85
CA ASP A 27 9.79 -5.09 1.45
C ASP A 27 9.76 -5.99 2.69
N TRP A 28 8.75 -5.83 3.56
CA TRP A 28 8.70 -6.53 4.85
C TRP A 28 7.52 -7.50 5.06
N ASN A 29 6.44 -7.42 4.28
CA ASN A 29 5.32 -8.36 4.35
C ASN A 29 4.71 -8.68 2.97
N PRO A 30 5.49 -9.33 2.08
CA PRO A 30 5.05 -9.57 0.70
C PRO A 30 3.87 -10.54 0.62
N LYS A 31 3.63 -11.32 1.67
CA LYS A 31 2.50 -12.24 1.79
C LYS A 31 1.23 -11.55 2.31
N GLY A 32 1.36 -10.33 2.85
CA GLY A 32 0.25 -9.58 3.43
C GLY A 32 -0.40 -10.30 4.61
N ILE A 33 0.39 -11.01 5.41
CA ILE A 33 -0.08 -11.79 6.56
C ILE A 33 -0.40 -10.83 7.72
N PRO A 34 -1.57 -10.91 8.36
CA PRO A 34 -1.90 -10.10 9.51
C PRO A 34 -1.04 -10.47 10.73
N PRO A 35 -0.84 -9.53 11.66
CA PRO A 35 -0.32 -9.86 12.98
C PRO A 35 -1.18 -10.93 13.70
N PRO A 36 -0.62 -11.67 14.67
CA PRO A 36 -1.39 -12.62 15.47
C PRO A 36 -2.60 -11.95 16.15
N GLY A 37 -3.76 -12.61 16.08
CA GLY A 37 -5.01 -12.10 16.64
C GLY A 37 -5.82 -11.19 15.70
N GLU A 38 -5.22 -10.73 14.60
CA GLU A 38 -5.90 -9.95 13.58
C GLU A 38 -6.43 -10.82 12.45
N ARG A 39 -7.56 -10.39 11.85
CA ARG A 39 -8.15 -11.09 10.71
C ARG A 39 -7.48 -10.66 9.41
N GLN A 40 -7.44 -11.57 8.45
CA GLN A 40 -7.04 -11.25 7.09
C GLN A 40 -8.10 -10.33 6.44
N ILE A 41 -7.70 -9.12 6.04
CA ILE A 41 -8.60 -8.13 5.43
C ILE A 41 -8.09 -7.77 4.04
N ALA A 42 -9.00 -7.81 3.05
CA ALA A 42 -8.70 -7.37 1.69
C ALA A 42 -8.71 -5.83 1.59
N TYR A 43 -7.77 -5.27 0.85
CA TYR A 43 -7.74 -3.86 0.50
C TYR A 43 -8.90 -3.53 -0.42
N ASN A 44 -9.80 -2.66 0.04
CA ASN A 44 -10.92 -2.17 -0.74
C ASN A 44 -10.75 -0.67 -1.07
N PRO A 45 -10.33 -0.31 -2.29
CA PRO A 45 -10.13 1.09 -2.66
C PRO A 45 -11.42 1.92 -2.68
N ALA A 46 -12.60 1.29 -2.67
CA ALA A 46 -13.86 2.03 -2.58
C ALA A 46 -14.08 2.60 -1.16
N THR A 47 -13.59 1.92 -0.12
CA THR A 47 -13.78 2.32 1.29
C THR A 47 -12.51 2.92 1.90
N PHE A 48 -11.32 2.59 1.40
CA PHE A 48 -10.03 3.17 1.81
C PHE A 48 -9.76 4.54 1.16
N LYS A 49 -10.76 5.42 1.15
CA LYS A 49 -10.59 6.82 0.74
C LYS A 49 -10.62 7.69 1.99
N ARG A 50 -9.67 8.62 2.09
CA ARG A 50 -9.70 9.64 3.14
C ARG A 50 -10.95 10.50 2.93
N LYS A 51 -11.77 10.64 3.98
CA LYS A 51 -12.96 11.53 3.94
C LYS A 51 -12.57 13.01 3.85
N ILE A 52 -11.38 13.36 4.34
CA ILE A 52 -10.88 14.72 4.42
C ILE A 52 -9.44 14.74 3.93
N GLU A 53 -9.10 15.73 3.11
CA GLU A 53 -7.72 16.00 2.73
C GLU A 53 -6.92 16.43 3.97
N LEU A 54 -5.94 15.63 4.36
CA LEU A 54 -5.05 15.96 5.45
C LEU A 54 -3.92 16.83 4.93
N LYS A 55 -3.78 18.04 5.48
CA LYS A 55 -2.57 18.85 5.29
C LYS A 55 -1.43 18.23 6.11
N PRO A 56 -0.36 17.72 5.47
CA PRO A 56 0.76 17.14 6.20
C PRO A 56 1.40 18.22 7.10
N ARG A 57 1.44 17.95 8.41
CA ARG A 57 2.13 18.81 9.38
C ARG A 57 3.58 18.32 9.49
N LEU A 58 4.46 18.97 8.75
CA LEU A 58 5.86 18.58 8.65
C LEU A 58 6.74 19.07 9.82
N ALA A 59 6.19 19.28 11.03
CA ALA A 59 6.94 19.62 12.25
C ALA A 59 8.14 20.60 12.07
N GLY A 60 7.99 21.65 11.24
CA GLY A 60 9.04 22.65 10.98
C GLY A 60 9.92 22.42 9.74
N LEU A 61 9.75 21.29 9.04
CA LEU A 61 10.30 21.00 7.72
C LEU A 61 9.38 21.62 6.65
N SER A 62 9.63 22.88 6.27
CA SER A 62 8.97 23.44 5.09
C SER A 62 9.73 23.02 3.81
N PRO A 63 9.03 22.73 2.70
CA PRO A 63 9.67 22.44 1.42
C PRO A 63 10.62 23.55 0.95
N GLU A 64 10.34 24.79 1.37
CA GLU A 64 11.11 25.99 1.01
C GLU A 64 12.54 25.97 1.55
N LYS A 65 12.82 25.22 2.62
CA LYS A 65 14.17 25.12 3.21
C LYS A 65 15.12 24.22 2.42
N TRP A 66 14.61 23.45 1.44
CA TRP A 66 15.45 22.57 0.62
C TRP A 66 16.00 23.25 -0.65
N LYS A 67 15.56 24.48 -0.97
CA LYS A 67 15.98 25.17 -2.20
C LYS A 67 17.29 25.98 -2.10
N LYS A 68 18.03 25.90 -1.00
CA LYS A 68 19.28 26.65 -0.80
C LYS A 68 20.44 25.72 -0.44
N GLN A 69 20.88 24.87 -1.35
CA GLN A 69 22.23 24.28 -1.34
C GLN A 69 22.64 23.85 -2.76
N GLU A 70 22.57 24.76 -3.74
CA GLU A 70 23.31 24.65 -5.01
C GLU A 70 23.68 26.07 -5.45
N GLU A 71 24.69 26.65 -4.80
CA GLU A 71 25.48 27.78 -5.33
C GLU A 71 26.95 27.54 -4.99
#